data_AF-A0A4Z1SNG9-F1
#
_entry.id   AF-A0A4Z1SNG9-F1
#
_cell.length_a   1.000
_cell.length_b   1.000
_cell.length_c   1.000
_cell.angle_alpha   90.00
_cell.angle_beta   90.00
_cell.angle_gamma   90.00
#
_symmetry.space_group_name_H-M   'P 1'
#
loop_
_entity.id
_entity.type
_entity.pdbx_description
1 polymer ?
#
loop_
_entity_poly.entity_id
_entity_poly.type
_entity_poly.pdbx_seq_one_letter_code
_entity_poly.pdbx_strand_id
1 'polypeptide(L)'
;MLDPNRYDPTVSHAINARRREERHRQFYADVVSADASARRLAEFEHRSIMKGQIAYINMRMADLVQKTKLAVEGRRARLKALYDREFHEYQDAIRASLPTEEDRIRQMEQEYAEVTGKIAARKAQTTAMAQERQWELNCDELRAAASLLNARACKLAWDVANCERIKKRERDRAETRFWQDQVNEGYREHVEETLRREAEDRARIMENRKQLEQQLSDRERQRAEEAYRAQLEREHEKEQRRLGEELDELARQRDFEERYLQQQQFLIRMRMDEAERERNRVTAQNDGRELLAQVREELRQQAERERQAREDLRNEQLMYLELLRIRRERADAAARARDVYLTGMILDADARLTQRERDDLARRERVARECQAYNYEKMCGGEEERERLKAEKEAELAEALADLERAEREKLEALQEQFEVAKRFEQFLLEQMDEKAAREQAERDADAAFQRQKREEAEADQARIDARLGALEARIREVDDIRFFDNERPRPKKQWYN
;
A
#
# COMPACT_ATOMS: atom_id res chain seq x y z
N MET A 1 -151.09 -28.48 -102.48
CA MET A 1 -150.96 -29.51 -101.43
C MET A 1 -152.24 -29.52 -100.62
N LEU A 2 -152.97 -30.64 -100.56
CA LEU A 2 -154.12 -30.81 -99.67
C LEU A 2 -153.65 -30.74 -98.21
N ASP A 3 -154.36 -29.99 -97.37
CA ASP A 3 -154.04 -29.86 -95.95
C ASP A 3 -154.11 -31.24 -95.25
N PRO A 4 -152.98 -31.78 -94.75
CA PRO A 4 -152.90 -33.15 -94.24
C PRO A 4 -153.65 -33.35 -92.92
N ASN A 5 -154.17 -32.29 -92.30
CA ASN A 5 -155.05 -32.38 -91.13
C ASN A 5 -156.52 -32.61 -91.49
N ARG A 6 -156.86 -32.44 -92.77
CA ARG A 6 -158.19 -32.70 -93.28
C ARG A 6 -158.45 -34.20 -93.18
N TYR A 7 -159.50 -34.56 -92.45
CA TYR A 7 -159.95 -35.94 -92.34
C TYR A 7 -160.29 -36.43 -93.76
N ASP A 8 -159.55 -37.40 -94.26
CA ASP A 8 -159.73 -37.94 -95.59
C ASP A 8 -160.76 -39.08 -95.55
N PRO A 9 -161.97 -38.91 -96.11
CA PRO A 9 -163.02 -39.93 -96.05
C PRO A 9 -162.69 -41.16 -96.92
N THR A 10 -161.69 -41.08 -97.80
CA THR A 10 -161.27 -42.22 -98.64
C THR A 10 -160.40 -43.23 -97.91
N VAL A 11 -159.99 -42.92 -96.67
CA VAL A 11 -159.08 -43.71 -95.86
C VAL A 11 -159.74 -44.03 -94.52
N SER A 12 -159.42 -45.18 -93.91
CA SER A 12 -160.06 -45.59 -92.67
C SER A 12 -159.78 -44.61 -91.52
N HIS A 13 -160.76 -44.46 -90.61
CA HIS A 13 -160.65 -43.59 -89.44
C HIS A 13 -159.37 -43.83 -88.62
N ALA A 14 -158.96 -45.10 -88.49
CA ALA A 14 -157.75 -45.49 -87.78
C ALA A 14 -156.46 -44.90 -88.42
N ILE A 15 -156.42 -44.79 -89.74
CA ILE A 15 -155.27 -44.21 -90.45
C ILE A 15 -155.25 -42.69 -90.26
N ASN A 16 -156.40 -42.01 -90.34
CA ASN A 16 -156.47 -40.57 -90.06
C ASN A 16 -156.10 -40.23 -88.60
N ALA A 17 -156.53 -41.05 -87.65
CA ALA A 17 -156.15 -40.89 -86.23
C ALA A 17 -154.63 -41.06 -86.04
N ARG A 18 -154.03 -42.11 -86.61
CA ARG A 18 -152.57 -42.31 -86.58
C ARG A 18 -151.80 -41.16 -87.23
N ARG A 19 -152.26 -40.64 -88.37
CA ARG A 19 -151.64 -39.48 -89.04
C ARG A 19 -151.62 -38.23 -88.14
N ARG A 20 -152.71 -37.96 -87.41
CA ARG A 20 -152.77 -36.85 -86.45
C ARG A 20 -151.83 -37.06 -85.26
N GLU A 21 -151.78 -38.28 -84.70
CA GLU A 21 -150.87 -38.61 -83.60
C GLU A 21 -149.40 -38.50 -84.01
N GLU A 22 -149.02 -39.00 -85.20
CA GLU A 22 -147.66 -38.87 -85.73
C GLU A 22 -147.26 -37.41 -85.94
N ARG A 23 -148.17 -36.57 -86.45
CA ARG A 23 -147.95 -35.12 -86.58
C ARG A 23 -147.77 -34.43 -85.24
N HIS A 24 -148.57 -34.78 -84.23
CA HIS A 24 -148.38 -34.23 -82.88
C HIS A 24 -147.03 -34.67 -82.29
N ARG A 25 -146.64 -35.93 -82.46
CA ARG A 25 -145.32 -36.41 -82.03
C ARG A 25 -144.19 -35.69 -82.75
N GLN A 26 -144.31 -35.49 -84.07
CA GLN A 26 -143.34 -34.71 -84.85
C GLN A 26 -143.25 -33.27 -84.36
N PHE A 27 -144.38 -32.58 -84.17
CA PHE A 27 -144.39 -31.22 -83.66
C PHE A 27 -143.72 -31.10 -82.27
N TYR A 28 -144.03 -31.98 -81.32
CA TYR A 28 -143.38 -31.97 -80.01
C TYR A 28 -141.89 -32.30 -80.09
N ALA A 29 -141.49 -33.25 -80.94
CA ALA A 29 -140.08 -33.56 -81.17
C ALA A 29 -139.33 -32.34 -81.75
N ASP A 30 -139.93 -31.64 -82.71
CA ASP A 30 -139.36 -30.45 -83.33
C ASP A 30 -139.21 -29.33 -82.30
N VAL A 31 -140.24 -29.05 -81.49
CA VAL A 31 -140.19 -28.01 -80.44
C VAL A 31 -139.15 -28.32 -79.37
N VAL A 32 -139.06 -29.55 -78.88
CA VAL A 32 -138.05 -29.94 -77.87
C VAL A 32 -136.64 -29.89 -78.47
N SER A 33 -136.46 -30.28 -79.73
CA SER A 33 -135.17 -30.20 -80.42
C SER A 33 -134.74 -28.74 -80.64
N ALA A 34 -135.67 -27.85 -80.99
CA ALA A 34 -135.44 -26.42 -81.14
C ALA A 34 -135.02 -25.79 -79.80
N ASP A 35 -135.74 -26.07 -78.71
CA ASP A 35 -135.41 -25.53 -77.39
C ASP A 35 -134.06 -26.06 -76.86
N ALA A 36 -133.75 -27.34 -77.09
CA ALA A 36 -132.44 -27.91 -76.75
C ALA A 36 -131.30 -27.28 -77.55
N SER A 37 -131.51 -26.98 -78.84
CA SER A 37 -130.53 -26.31 -79.68
C SER A 37 -130.29 -24.86 -79.24
N ALA A 38 -131.36 -24.14 -78.87
CA ALA A 38 -131.27 -22.77 -78.37
C ALA A 38 -130.49 -22.68 -77.05
N ARG A 39 -130.72 -23.61 -76.11
CA ARG A 39 -129.95 -23.66 -74.85
C ARG A 39 -128.46 -23.97 -75.08
N ARG A 40 -128.14 -24.90 -75.99
CA ARG A 40 -126.75 -25.23 -76.33
C ARG A 40 -126.01 -24.05 -76.97
N LEU A 41 -126.69 -23.27 -77.82
CA LEU A 41 -126.14 -22.05 -78.41
C LEU A 41 -125.82 -21.00 -77.33
N ALA A 42 -126.76 -20.72 -76.43
CA ALA A 42 -126.56 -19.77 -75.34
C ALA A 42 -125.39 -20.17 -74.41
N GLU A 43 -125.28 -21.46 -74.08
CA GLU A 43 -124.13 -21.96 -73.29
C GLU A 43 -122.80 -21.82 -74.03
N PHE A 44 -122.78 -22.08 -75.33
CA PHE A 44 -121.58 -21.93 -76.15
C PHE A 44 -121.12 -20.47 -76.22
N GLU A 45 -122.04 -19.54 -76.44
CA GLU A 45 -121.77 -18.10 -76.46
C GLU A 45 -121.20 -17.62 -75.12
N HIS A 46 -121.82 -18.02 -74.00
CA HIS A 46 -121.31 -17.67 -72.67
C HIS A 46 -119.89 -18.21 -72.41
N ARG A 47 -119.60 -19.48 -72.79
CA ARG A 47 -118.25 -20.05 -72.67
C ARG A 47 -117.24 -19.34 -73.57
N SER A 48 -117.65 -18.93 -74.77
CA SER A 48 -116.79 -18.19 -75.71
C SER A 48 -116.40 -16.82 -75.15
N ILE A 49 -117.36 -16.07 -74.61
CA ILE A 49 -117.12 -14.77 -73.96
C ILE A 49 -116.15 -14.90 -72.78
N MET A 50 -116.36 -15.89 -71.91
CA MET A 50 -115.48 -16.13 -70.75
C MET A 50 -114.05 -16.49 -71.18
N LYS A 51 -113.87 -17.33 -72.22
CA LYS A 51 -112.54 -17.62 -72.77
C LYS A 51 -111.86 -16.37 -73.33
N GLY A 52 -112.61 -15.50 -74.00
CA GLY A 52 -112.11 -14.21 -74.47
C GLY A 52 -111.63 -13.31 -73.33
N GLN A 53 -112.37 -13.24 -72.23
CA GLN A 53 -112.00 -12.46 -71.05
C GLN A 53 -110.72 -13.00 -70.36
N ILE A 54 -110.61 -14.33 -70.19
CA ILE A 54 -109.41 -14.96 -69.61
C ILE A 54 -108.18 -14.70 -70.50
N ALA A 55 -108.32 -14.82 -71.82
CA ALA A 55 -107.24 -14.53 -72.75
C ALA A 55 -106.75 -13.07 -72.65
N TYR A 56 -107.69 -12.12 -72.55
CA TYR A 56 -107.37 -10.70 -72.37
C TYR A 56 -106.61 -10.43 -71.06
N ILE A 57 -107.03 -11.04 -69.95
CA ILE A 57 -106.35 -10.90 -68.65
C ILE A 57 -104.94 -11.47 -68.72
N ASN A 58 -104.76 -12.65 -69.32
CA ASN A 58 -103.44 -13.27 -69.45
C ASN A 58 -102.47 -12.45 -70.31
N MET A 59 -102.95 -11.86 -71.42
CA MET A 59 -102.13 -10.92 -72.20
C MET A 59 -101.70 -9.71 -71.36
N ARG A 60 -102.62 -9.12 -70.60
CA ARG A 60 -102.32 -7.95 -69.76
C ARG A 60 -101.34 -8.27 -68.62
N MET A 61 -101.39 -9.49 -68.07
CA MET A 61 -100.43 -9.96 -67.08
C MET A 61 -99.04 -10.18 -67.69
N ALA A 62 -98.96 -10.74 -68.91
CA ALA A 62 -97.70 -10.90 -69.63
C ALA A 62 -97.06 -9.53 -69.93
N ASP A 63 -97.85 -8.54 -70.34
CA ASP A 63 -97.37 -7.17 -70.57
C ASP A 63 -96.79 -6.54 -69.28
N LEU A 64 -97.45 -6.75 -68.13
CA LEU A 64 -96.96 -6.27 -66.84
C LEU A 64 -95.61 -6.91 -66.48
N VAL A 65 -95.48 -8.23 -66.66
CA VAL A 65 -94.22 -8.95 -66.44
C VAL A 65 -93.12 -8.47 -67.38
N GLN A 66 -93.45 -8.15 -68.63
CA GLN A 66 -92.47 -7.62 -69.57
C GLN A 66 -92.02 -6.21 -69.18
N LYS A 67 -92.94 -5.35 -68.72
CA LYS A 67 -92.59 -4.01 -68.21
C LYS A 67 -91.67 -4.08 -66.99
N THR A 68 -91.89 -5.01 -66.07
CA THR A 68 -91.01 -5.16 -64.90
C THR A 68 -89.64 -5.69 -65.28
N LYS A 69 -89.55 -6.65 -66.22
CA LYS A 69 -88.25 -7.12 -66.77
C LYS A 69 -87.45 -5.98 -67.39
N LEU A 70 -88.07 -5.17 -68.24
CA LEU A 70 -87.42 -4.00 -68.85
C LEU A 70 -86.92 -2.99 -67.80
N ALA A 71 -87.68 -2.77 -66.73
CA ALA A 71 -87.25 -1.88 -65.64
C ALA A 71 -86.02 -2.44 -64.89
N VAL A 72 -85.95 -3.76 -64.67
CA VAL A 72 -84.81 -4.44 -64.03
C VAL A 72 -83.59 -4.41 -64.94
N GLU A 73 -83.76 -4.69 -66.23
CA GLU A 73 -82.69 -4.59 -67.24
C GLU A 73 -82.13 -3.15 -67.31
N GLY A 74 -83.01 -2.15 -67.26
CA GLY A 74 -82.60 -0.74 -67.18
C GLY A 74 -81.76 -0.42 -65.94
N ARG A 75 -82.10 -0.97 -64.76
CA ARG A 75 -81.28 -0.82 -63.55
C ARG A 75 -79.93 -1.52 -63.67
N ARG A 76 -79.90 -2.73 -64.25
CA ARG A 76 -78.66 -3.49 -64.46
C ARG A 76 -77.72 -2.79 -65.43
N ALA A 77 -78.25 -2.18 -66.50
CA ALA A 77 -77.47 -1.39 -67.44
C ALA A 77 -76.83 -0.16 -66.78
N ARG A 78 -77.57 0.55 -65.91
CA ARG A 78 -77.03 1.70 -65.16
C ARG A 78 -75.91 1.31 -64.19
N LEU A 79 -76.08 0.20 -63.47
CA LEU A 79 -75.03 -0.32 -62.57
C LEU A 79 -73.77 -0.71 -63.34
N LYS A 80 -73.93 -1.39 -64.47
CA LYS A 80 -72.80 -1.73 -65.34
C LYS A 80 -72.05 -0.47 -65.82
N ALA A 81 -72.78 0.55 -66.25
CA ALA A 81 -72.17 1.81 -66.70
C ALA A 81 -71.36 2.52 -65.59
N LEU A 82 -71.82 2.46 -64.34
CA LEU A 82 -71.06 3.00 -63.21
C LEU A 82 -69.77 2.20 -62.95
N TYR A 83 -69.88 0.87 -62.95
CA TYR A 83 -68.72 0.00 -62.74
C TYR A 83 -67.66 0.15 -63.85
N ASP A 84 -68.09 0.18 -65.11
CA ASP A 84 -67.20 0.36 -66.26
C ASP A 84 -66.48 1.72 -66.16
N ARG A 85 -67.17 2.77 -65.70
CA ARG A 85 -66.58 4.10 -65.46
C ARG A 85 -65.51 4.08 -64.37
N GLU A 86 -65.80 3.53 -63.20
CA GLU A 86 -64.83 3.45 -62.09
C GLU A 86 -63.60 2.63 -62.48
N PHE A 87 -63.80 1.56 -63.24
CA PHE A 87 -62.71 0.73 -63.75
C PHE A 87 -61.80 1.51 -64.71
N HIS A 88 -62.38 2.31 -65.61
CA HIS A 88 -61.61 3.16 -66.52
C HIS A 88 -60.86 4.27 -65.77
N GLU A 89 -61.51 4.96 -64.83
CA GLU A 89 -60.87 6.00 -64.00
C GLU A 89 -59.67 5.43 -63.21
N TYR A 90 -59.79 4.22 -62.66
CA TYR A 90 -58.69 3.54 -61.98
C TYR A 90 -57.54 3.15 -62.93
N GLN A 91 -57.86 2.64 -64.13
CA GLN A 91 -56.84 2.34 -65.13
C GLN A 91 -56.10 3.59 -65.60
N ASP A 92 -56.81 4.70 -65.80
CA ASP A 92 -56.22 5.96 -66.22
C ASP A 92 -55.34 6.56 -65.11
N ALA A 93 -55.75 6.45 -63.84
CA ALA A 93 -54.92 6.85 -62.70
C ALA A 93 -53.62 6.04 -62.61
N ILE A 94 -53.68 4.71 -62.81
CA ILE A 94 -52.47 3.88 -62.85
C ILE A 94 -51.55 4.32 -64.00
N ARG A 95 -52.09 4.50 -65.20
CA ARG A 95 -51.32 4.93 -66.37
C ARG A 95 -50.67 6.29 -66.18
N ALA A 96 -51.36 7.23 -65.54
CA ALA A 96 -50.82 8.55 -65.22
C ALA A 96 -49.76 8.52 -64.10
N SER A 97 -49.86 7.57 -63.17
CA SER A 97 -48.90 7.45 -62.05
C SER A 97 -47.58 6.76 -62.42
N LEU A 98 -47.57 6.00 -63.51
CA LEU A 98 -46.37 5.34 -64.00
C LEU A 98 -45.50 6.38 -64.72
N PRO A 99 -44.30 6.70 -64.21
CA PRO A 99 -43.40 7.60 -64.89
C PRO A 99 -43.03 7.02 -66.25
N THR A 100 -43.01 7.88 -67.27
CA THR A 100 -42.62 7.47 -68.61
C THR A 100 -41.14 7.09 -68.63
N GLU A 101 -40.72 6.31 -69.63
CA GLU A 101 -39.30 5.98 -69.81
C GLU A 101 -38.46 7.25 -69.98
N GLU A 102 -38.99 8.27 -70.64
CA GLU A 102 -38.33 9.58 -70.78
C GLU A 102 -38.15 10.29 -69.43
N ASP A 103 -39.14 10.23 -68.53
CA ASP A 103 -39.02 10.85 -67.20
C ASP A 103 -37.95 10.14 -66.36
N ARG A 104 -37.86 8.81 -66.45
CA ARG A 104 -36.80 8.03 -65.79
C ARG A 104 -35.43 8.34 -66.34
N ILE A 105 -35.30 8.46 -67.67
CA ILE A 105 -34.05 8.83 -68.33
C ILE A 105 -33.63 10.23 -67.88
N ARG A 106 -34.54 11.21 -67.85
CA ARG A 106 -34.23 12.57 -67.37
C ARG A 106 -33.77 12.60 -65.91
N GLN A 107 -34.38 11.80 -65.04
CA GLN A 107 -33.92 11.67 -63.64
C GLN A 107 -32.52 11.09 -63.56
N MET A 108 -32.24 10.01 -64.31
CA MET A 108 -30.89 9.43 -64.36
C MET A 108 -29.85 10.37 -64.96
N GLU A 109 -30.21 11.16 -65.98
CA GLU A 109 -29.33 12.18 -66.57
C GLU A 109 -29.01 13.29 -65.56
N GLN A 110 -30.00 13.71 -64.75
CA GLN A 110 -29.78 14.68 -63.67
C GLN A 110 -28.85 14.13 -62.59
N GLU A 111 -29.10 12.90 -62.11
CA GLU A 111 -28.25 12.23 -61.13
C GLU A 111 -26.81 12.06 -61.65
N TYR A 112 -26.65 11.68 -62.92
CA TYR A 112 -25.35 11.58 -63.56
C TYR A 112 -24.64 12.93 -63.65
N ALA A 113 -25.34 14.00 -64.01
CA ALA A 113 -24.81 15.36 -64.04
C ALA A 113 -24.36 15.84 -62.65
N GLU A 114 -25.10 15.50 -61.59
CA GLU A 114 -24.73 15.84 -60.21
C GLU A 114 -23.48 15.09 -59.74
N VAL A 115 -23.39 13.78 -60.01
CA VAL A 115 -22.22 12.96 -59.64
C VAL A 115 -20.97 13.44 -60.37
N THR A 116 -21.08 13.70 -61.67
CA THR A 116 -19.95 14.22 -62.47
C THR A 116 -19.53 15.61 -61.98
N GLY A 117 -20.47 16.48 -61.62
CA GLY A 117 -20.20 17.77 -60.97
C GLY A 117 -19.42 17.63 -59.66
N LYS A 118 -19.83 16.72 -58.76
CA LYS A 118 -19.13 16.45 -57.49
C LYS A 118 -17.70 15.94 -57.70
N ILE A 119 -17.51 15.01 -58.65
CA ILE A 119 -16.18 14.47 -58.98
C ILE A 119 -15.27 15.56 -59.54
N ALA A 120 -15.79 16.42 -60.42
CA ALA A 120 -15.04 17.54 -60.97
C ALA A 120 -14.62 18.54 -59.89
N ALA A 121 -15.52 18.89 -58.96
CA ALA A 121 -15.22 19.77 -57.84
C ALA A 121 -14.13 19.18 -56.92
N ARG A 122 -14.21 17.88 -56.59
CA ARG A 122 -13.20 17.19 -55.78
C ARG A 122 -11.84 17.18 -56.46
N LYS A 123 -11.79 16.93 -57.77
CA LYS A 123 -10.55 17.00 -58.56
C LYS A 123 -9.96 18.41 -58.57
N ALA A 124 -10.78 19.44 -58.73
CA ALA A 124 -10.31 20.82 -58.69
C ALA A 124 -9.73 21.21 -57.32
N GLN A 125 -10.32 20.73 -56.23
CA GLN A 125 -9.80 20.95 -54.88
C GLN A 125 -8.45 20.25 -54.67
N THR A 126 -8.31 18.99 -55.10
CA THR A 126 -7.05 18.27 -54.93
C THR A 126 -5.94 18.85 -55.80
N THR A 127 -6.25 19.32 -57.02
CA THR A 127 -5.27 19.99 -57.86
C THR A 127 -4.85 21.33 -57.28
N ALA A 128 -5.77 22.12 -56.71
CA ALA A 128 -5.45 23.37 -56.03
C ALA A 128 -4.50 23.15 -54.83
N MET A 129 -4.81 22.21 -53.94
CA MET A 129 -3.93 21.89 -52.80
C MET A 129 -2.56 21.37 -53.23
N ALA A 130 -2.50 20.56 -54.30
CA ALA A 130 -1.23 20.08 -54.84
C ALA A 130 -0.40 21.23 -55.42
N GLN A 131 -1.03 22.18 -56.10
CA GLN A 131 -0.37 23.38 -56.62
C GLN A 131 0.16 24.28 -55.49
N GLU A 132 -0.62 24.49 -54.43
CA GLU A 132 -0.18 25.25 -53.25
C GLU A 132 1.05 24.60 -52.60
N ARG A 133 1.01 23.29 -52.34
CA ARG A 133 2.15 22.55 -51.78
C ARG A 133 3.36 22.58 -52.69
N GLN A 134 3.16 22.43 -54.00
CA GLN A 134 4.25 22.51 -54.96
C GLN A 134 4.85 23.92 -55.00
N TRP A 135 4.04 24.96 -54.89
CA TRP A 135 4.50 26.34 -54.78
C TRP A 135 5.29 26.57 -53.48
N GLU A 136 4.80 26.09 -52.33
CA GLU A 136 5.52 26.17 -51.05
C GLU A 136 6.89 25.48 -51.10
N LEU A 137 6.97 24.29 -51.71
CA LEU A 137 8.22 23.54 -51.86
C LEU A 137 9.20 24.23 -52.81
N ASN A 138 8.70 24.85 -53.89
CA ASN A 138 9.52 25.50 -54.90
C ASN A 138 9.87 26.95 -54.57
N CYS A 139 9.16 27.58 -53.63
CA CYS A 139 9.41 28.96 -53.22
C CYS A 139 10.65 29.05 -52.34
N ASP A 140 11.74 29.58 -52.92
CA ASP A 140 13.01 29.74 -52.22
C ASP A 140 12.90 30.70 -51.02
N GLU A 141 12.01 31.71 -51.08
CA GLU A 141 11.75 32.63 -49.96
C GLU A 141 11.13 31.92 -48.76
N LEU A 142 10.17 31.02 -48.99
CA LEU A 142 9.59 30.21 -47.92
C LEU A 142 10.60 29.21 -47.37
N ARG A 143 11.45 28.63 -48.22
CA ARG A 143 12.54 27.76 -47.78
C ARG A 143 13.55 28.52 -46.91
N ALA A 144 13.88 29.76 -47.27
CA ALA A 144 14.74 30.63 -46.48
C ALA A 144 14.09 31.07 -45.15
N ALA A 145 12.79 31.37 -45.15
CA ALA A 145 12.05 31.68 -43.94
C ALA A 145 11.98 30.48 -42.98
N ALA A 146 11.72 29.27 -43.51
CA ALA A 146 11.71 28.03 -42.75
C ALA A 146 13.09 27.70 -42.15
N SER A 147 14.17 27.89 -42.92
CA SER A 147 15.53 27.68 -42.41
C SER A 147 15.89 28.69 -41.31
N LEU A 148 15.43 29.94 -41.43
CA LEU A 148 15.63 30.97 -40.42
C LEU A 148 14.83 30.70 -39.13
N LEU A 149 13.60 30.20 -39.24
CA LEU A 149 12.83 29.72 -38.10
C LEU A 149 13.51 28.54 -37.42
N ASN A 150 14.00 27.56 -38.18
CA ASN A 150 14.75 26.43 -37.65
C ASN A 150 16.04 26.88 -36.94
N ALA A 151 16.79 27.82 -37.53
CA ALA A 151 17.99 28.38 -36.90
C ALA A 151 17.67 29.11 -35.58
N ARG A 152 16.55 29.85 -35.52
CA ARG A 152 16.07 30.47 -34.27
C ARG A 152 15.69 29.43 -33.23
N ALA A 153 15.00 28.36 -33.63
CA ALA A 153 14.65 27.26 -32.74
C ALA A 153 15.90 26.55 -32.18
N CYS A 154 16.90 26.27 -33.03
CA CYS A 154 18.18 25.71 -32.59
C CYS A 154 18.92 26.65 -31.63
N LYS A 155 18.91 27.96 -31.88
CA LYS A 155 19.51 28.94 -30.97
C LYS A 155 18.81 28.92 -29.60
N LEU A 156 17.48 28.93 -29.57
CA LEU A 156 16.73 28.86 -28.31
C LEU A 156 17.03 27.57 -27.54
N ALA A 157 17.09 26.43 -28.23
CA ALA A 157 17.47 25.15 -27.61
C ALA A 157 18.89 25.21 -27.01
N TRP A 158 19.82 25.86 -27.71
CA TRP A 158 21.19 26.06 -27.21
C TRP A 158 21.25 26.99 -25.99
N ASP A 159 20.48 28.07 -25.99
CA ASP A 159 20.38 29.00 -24.86
C ASP A 159 19.79 28.30 -23.61
N VAL A 160 18.77 27.45 -23.79
CA VAL A 160 18.20 26.61 -22.71
C VAL A 160 19.26 25.64 -22.17
N ALA A 161 19.95 24.91 -23.04
CA ALA A 161 21.00 23.98 -22.63
C ALA A 161 22.15 24.70 -21.89
N ASN A 162 22.49 25.92 -22.28
CA ASN A 162 23.46 26.75 -21.56
C ASN A 162 22.96 27.17 -20.17
N CYS A 163 21.71 27.58 -20.04
CA CYS A 163 21.12 27.92 -18.75
C CYS A 163 21.12 26.72 -17.80
N GLU A 164 20.77 25.53 -18.29
CA GLU A 164 20.83 24.29 -17.52
C GLU A 164 22.26 23.95 -17.09
N ARG A 165 23.23 24.12 -17.99
CA ARG A 165 24.65 23.91 -17.67
C ARG A 165 25.16 24.89 -16.61
N ILE A 166 24.72 26.15 -16.64
CA ILE A 166 25.06 27.14 -15.61
C ILE A 166 24.44 26.74 -14.27
N LYS A 167 23.15 26.41 -14.24
CA LYS A 167 22.46 25.94 -13.03
C LYS A 167 23.13 24.70 -12.44
N LYS A 168 23.57 23.76 -13.29
CA LYS A 168 24.32 22.57 -12.85
C LYS A 168 25.64 22.97 -12.19
N ARG A 169 26.43 23.83 -12.82
CA ARG A 169 27.69 24.33 -12.23
C ARG A 169 27.49 25.06 -10.91
N GLU A 170 26.39 25.80 -10.76
CA GLU A 170 26.05 26.47 -9.50
C GLU A 170 25.71 25.46 -8.40
N ARG A 171 24.96 24.41 -8.72
CA ARG A 171 24.70 23.29 -7.80
C ARG A 171 25.98 22.58 -7.40
N ASP A 172 26.84 22.23 -8.36
CA ASP A 172 28.13 21.58 -8.10
C ASP A 172 29.04 22.47 -7.21
N ARG A 173 29.01 23.79 -7.42
CA ARG A 173 29.71 24.76 -6.56
C ARG A 173 29.13 24.85 -5.14
N ALA A 174 27.81 24.77 -5.00
CA ALA A 174 27.16 24.77 -3.70
C ALA A 174 27.48 23.48 -2.93
N GLU A 175 27.43 22.34 -3.62
CA GLU A 175 27.78 21.03 -3.06
C GLU A 175 29.25 20.97 -2.62
N THR A 176 30.18 21.42 -3.46
CA THR A 176 31.60 21.48 -3.09
C THR A 176 31.86 22.39 -1.90
N ARG A 177 31.17 23.54 -1.78
CA ARG A 177 31.24 24.39 -0.58
C ARG A 177 30.71 23.69 0.66
N PHE A 178 29.56 23.03 0.55
CA PHE A 178 28.98 22.26 1.65
C PHE A 178 29.95 21.19 2.17
N TRP A 179 30.57 20.42 1.27
CA TRP A 179 31.59 19.44 1.65
C TRP A 179 32.83 20.09 2.29
N GLN A 180 33.29 21.22 1.77
CA GLN A 180 34.39 21.96 2.40
C GLN A 180 34.03 22.46 3.80
N ASP A 181 32.80 22.96 4.00
CA ASP A 181 32.33 23.41 5.30
C ASP A 181 32.27 22.26 6.30
N GLN A 182 31.78 21.08 5.90
CA GLN A 182 31.81 19.87 6.74
C GLN A 182 33.24 19.45 7.11
N VAL A 183 34.17 19.48 6.15
CA VAL A 183 35.58 19.14 6.42
C VAL A 183 36.20 20.16 7.37
N ASN A 184 35.90 21.45 7.20
CA ASN A 184 36.39 22.52 8.07
C ASN A 184 35.80 22.41 9.48
N GLU A 185 34.53 22.05 9.61
CA GLU A 185 33.87 21.79 10.89
C GLU A 185 34.50 20.60 11.61
N GLY A 186 34.65 19.47 10.94
CA GLY A 186 35.35 18.30 11.50
C GLY A 186 36.80 18.60 11.89
N TYR A 187 37.51 19.43 11.12
CA TYR A 187 38.84 19.90 11.50
C TYR A 187 38.82 20.78 12.76
N ARG A 188 37.85 21.68 12.90
CA ARG A 188 37.69 22.50 14.12
C ARG A 188 37.41 21.65 15.34
N GLU A 189 36.49 20.69 15.23
CA GLU A 189 36.18 19.74 16.31
C GLU A 189 37.43 18.95 16.74
N HIS A 190 38.20 18.45 15.77
CA HIS A 190 39.47 17.77 16.05
C HIS A 190 40.47 18.69 16.76
N VAL A 191 40.62 19.94 16.31
CA VAL A 191 41.49 20.92 16.98
C VAL A 191 41.01 21.21 18.40
N GLU A 192 39.72 21.43 18.62
CA GLU A 192 39.17 21.61 19.96
C GLU A 192 39.40 20.40 20.87
N GLU A 193 39.22 19.18 20.34
CA GLU A 193 39.49 17.95 21.08
C GLU A 193 40.98 17.84 21.46
N THR A 194 41.89 18.16 20.53
CA THR A 194 43.33 18.16 20.81
C THR A 194 43.69 19.19 21.89
N LEU A 195 43.12 20.40 21.84
CA LEU A 195 43.33 21.43 22.85
C LEU A 195 42.77 21.03 24.21
N ARG A 196 41.62 20.33 24.25
CA ARG A 196 41.06 19.76 25.50
C ARG A 196 41.98 18.70 26.09
N ARG A 197 42.47 17.76 25.28
CA ARG A 197 43.44 16.73 25.72
C ARG A 197 44.72 17.36 26.26
N GLU A 198 45.28 18.35 25.56
CA GLU A 198 46.46 19.09 26.03
C GLU A 198 46.19 19.83 27.36
N ALA A 199 45.00 20.40 27.53
CA ALA A 199 44.61 21.06 28.78
C ALA A 199 44.47 20.07 29.93
N GLU A 200 43.87 18.90 29.69
CA GLU A 200 43.78 17.81 30.67
C GLU A 200 45.16 17.28 31.07
N ASP A 201 46.06 17.09 30.10
CA ASP A 201 47.43 16.67 30.37
C ASP A 201 48.20 17.71 31.19
N ARG A 202 48.06 19.00 30.86
CA ARG A 202 48.62 20.09 31.67
C ARG A 202 48.05 20.11 33.08
N ALA A 203 46.74 19.89 33.24
CA ALA A 203 46.12 19.83 34.56
C ALA A 203 46.68 18.67 35.39
N ARG A 204 46.83 17.47 34.80
CA ARG A 204 47.47 16.30 35.44
C ARG A 204 48.91 16.58 35.85
N ILE A 205 49.70 17.21 34.97
CA ILE A 205 51.09 17.59 35.29
C ILE A 205 51.13 18.57 36.47
N MET A 206 50.25 19.58 36.49
CA MET A 206 50.18 20.55 37.57
C MET A 206 49.75 19.92 38.90
N GLU A 207 48.80 18.97 38.86
CA GLU A 207 48.39 18.23 40.06
C GLU A 207 49.51 17.33 40.59
N ASN A 208 50.19 16.59 39.71
CA ASN A 208 51.37 15.81 40.08
C ASN A 208 52.48 16.69 40.67
N ARG A 209 52.72 17.87 40.09
CA ARG A 209 53.69 18.83 40.62
C ARG A 209 53.29 19.30 42.03
N LYS A 210 52.02 19.62 42.26
CA LYS A 210 51.52 20.01 43.58
C LYS A 210 51.70 18.88 44.61
N GLN A 211 51.42 17.64 44.23
CA GLN A 211 51.65 16.48 45.09
C GLN A 211 53.14 16.28 45.42
N LEU A 212 54.03 16.46 44.44
CA LEU A 212 55.49 16.38 44.65
C LEU A 212 55.99 17.51 45.57
N GLU A 213 55.51 18.75 45.38
CA GLU A 213 55.83 19.89 46.26
C GLU A 213 55.35 19.64 47.71
N GLN A 214 54.16 19.05 47.88
CA GLN A 214 53.68 18.62 49.21
C GLN A 214 54.58 17.54 49.83
N GLN A 215 54.95 16.51 49.07
CA GLN A 215 55.86 15.45 49.56
C GLN A 215 57.24 16.00 49.95
N LEU A 216 57.77 16.98 49.21
CA LEU A 216 59.01 17.66 49.56
C LEU A 216 58.87 18.47 50.86
N SER A 217 57.79 19.24 51.00
CA SER A 217 57.49 19.97 52.24
C SER A 217 57.34 19.03 53.43
N ASP A 218 56.68 17.88 53.27
CA ASP A 218 56.53 16.91 54.35
C ASP A 218 57.87 16.26 54.72
N ARG A 219 58.74 16.00 53.74
CA ARG A 219 60.12 15.54 54.01
C ARG A 219 60.96 16.60 54.72
N GLU A 220 60.82 17.88 54.37
CA GLU A 220 61.51 18.96 55.06
C GLU A 220 61.05 19.10 56.50
N ARG A 221 59.74 18.95 56.76
CA ARG A 221 59.20 18.88 58.13
C ARG A 221 59.75 17.69 58.91
N GLN A 222 59.78 16.51 58.32
CA GLN A 222 60.38 15.32 58.94
C GLN A 222 61.85 15.54 59.30
N ARG A 223 62.64 16.12 58.39
CA ARG A 223 64.05 16.46 58.66
C ARG A 223 64.19 17.48 59.79
N ALA A 224 63.31 18.48 59.86
CA ALA A 224 63.31 19.46 60.94
C ALA A 224 62.95 18.80 62.29
N GLU A 225 61.98 17.89 62.31
CA GLU A 225 61.62 17.11 63.51
C GLU A 225 62.75 16.18 63.95
N GLU A 226 63.41 15.49 63.03
CA GLU A 226 64.59 14.65 63.30
C GLU A 226 65.75 15.48 63.86
N ALA A 227 66.03 16.65 63.27
CA ALA A 227 67.06 17.56 63.76
C ALA A 227 66.75 18.08 65.17
N TYR A 228 65.47 18.40 65.44
CA TYR A 228 65.02 18.80 66.77
C TYR A 228 65.17 17.66 67.79
N ARG A 229 64.76 16.43 67.44
CA ARG A 229 64.94 15.25 68.30
C ARG A 229 66.43 14.98 68.60
N ALA A 230 67.28 15.02 67.58
CA ALA A 230 68.72 14.83 67.76
C ALA A 230 69.36 15.93 68.62
N GLN A 231 68.85 17.17 68.55
CA GLN A 231 69.30 18.24 69.43
C GLN A 231 68.88 18.00 70.89
N LEU A 232 67.64 17.53 71.10
CA LEU A 232 67.10 17.20 72.42
C LEU A 232 67.86 16.03 73.06
N GLU A 233 68.20 15.00 72.28
CA GLU A 233 69.06 13.89 72.72
C GLU A 233 70.46 14.37 73.12
N ARG A 234 71.08 15.27 72.34
CA ARG A 234 72.38 15.86 72.68
C ARG A 234 72.34 16.71 73.96
N GLU A 235 71.25 17.41 74.22
CA GLU A 235 71.05 18.16 75.46
C GLU A 235 70.91 17.22 76.66
N HIS A 236 70.11 16.15 76.54
CA HIS A 236 70.02 15.12 77.56
C HIS A 236 71.35 14.41 77.82
N GLU A 237 72.13 14.07 76.79
CA GLU A 237 73.47 13.49 76.97
C GLU A 237 74.41 14.43 77.71
N LYS A 238 74.35 15.74 77.43
CA LYS A 238 75.16 16.75 78.15
C LYS A 238 74.74 16.87 79.62
N GLU A 239 73.44 16.87 79.90
CA GLU A 239 72.92 16.87 81.28
C GLU A 239 73.35 15.61 82.03
N GLN A 240 73.23 14.43 81.42
CA GLN A 240 73.66 13.17 82.01
C GLN A 240 75.17 13.15 82.28
N ARG A 241 76.00 13.69 81.37
CA ARG A 241 77.45 13.82 81.61
C ARG A 241 77.76 14.75 82.77
N ARG A 242 77.11 15.90 82.86
CA ARG A 242 77.27 16.84 84.00
C ARG A 242 76.89 16.19 85.32
N LEU A 243 75.73 15.52 85.37
CA LEU A 243 75.30 14.78 86.56
C LEU A 243 76.27 13.63 86.91
N GLY A 244 76.83 12.96 85.90
CA GLY A 244 77.88 11.94 86.09
C GLY A 244 79.16 12.52 86.70
N GLU A 245 79.64 13.65 86.17
CA GLU A 245 80.80 14.37 86.71
C GLU A 245 80.57 14.83 88.15
N GLU A 246 79.39 15.38 88.47
CA GLU A 246 79.00 15.78 89.83
C GLU A 246 78.98 14.58 90.80
N LEU A 247 78.44 13.43 90.36
CA LEU A 247 78.44 12.21 91.17
C LEU A 247 79.86 11.67 91.41
N ASP A 248 80.73 11.73 90.40
CA ASP A 248 82.13 11.32 90.53
C ASP A 248 82.90 12.24 91.49
N GLU A 249 82.65 13.55 91.45
CA GLU A 249 83.23 14.51 92.40
C GLU A 249 82.76 14.25 93.84
N LEU A 250 81.46 14.03 94.04
CA LEU A 250 80.90 13.66 95.34
C LEU A 250 81.46 12.33 95.85
N ALA A 251 81.64 11.34 94.98
CA ALA A 251 82.26 10.07 95.33
C ALA A 251 83.72 10.25 95.77
N ARG A 252 84.51 11.06 95.06
CA ARG A 252 85.90 11.39 95.47
C ARG A 252 85.97 12.14 96.79
N GLN A 253 85.05 13.06 97.05
CA GLN A 253 84.94 13.77 98.33
C GLN A 253 84.62 12.80 99.46
N ARG A 254 83.65 11.90 99.26
CA ARG A 254 83.32 10.84 100.22
C ARG A 254 84.53 9.93 100.50
N ASP A 255 85.22 9.46 99.48
CA ASP A 255 86.41 8.61 99.63
C ASP A 255 87.54 9.32 100.40
N PHE A 256 87.71 10.63 100.18
CA PHE A 256 88.67 11.45 100.92
C PHE A 256 88.29 11.59 102.40
N GLU A 257 87.01 11.86 102.70
CA GLU A 257 86.50 11.93 104.06
C GLU A 257 86.63 10.58 104.79
N GLU A 258 86.29 9.46 104.13
CA GLU A 258 86.45 8.12 104.69
C GLU A 258 87.92 7.82 105.01
N ARG A 259 88.86 8.16 104.10
CA ARG A 259 90.31 8.00 104.36
C ARG A 259 90.79 8.87 105.51
N TYR A 260 90.33 10.12 105.59
CA TYR A 260 90.66 11.03 106.68
C TYR A 260 90.18 10.50 108.04
N LEU A 261 88.93 10.02 108.10
CA LEU A 261 88.35 9.41 109.30
C LEU A 261 89.09 8.14 109.73
N GLN A 262 89.45 7.27 108.77
CA GLN A 262 90.25 6.07 109.06
C GLN A 262 91.64 6.44 109.62
N GLN A 263 92.27 7.49 109.10
CA GLN A 263 93.56 7.98 109.59
C GLN A 263 93.46 8.53 111.03
N GLN A 264 92.38 9.25 111.36
CA GLN A 264 92.09 9.72 112.72
C GLN A 264 91.84 8.55 113.69
N GLN A 265 91.05 7.55 113.28
CA GLN A 265 90.79 6.36 114.10
C GLN A 265 92.07 5.56 114.37
N PHE A 266 92.97 5.45 113.39
CA PHE A 266 94.26 4.80 113.56
C PHE A 266 95.16 5.54 114.56
N LEU A 267 95.22 6.88 114.50
CA LEU A 267 95.97 7.69 115.47
C LEU A 267 95.43 7.54 116.90
N ILE A 268 94.10 7.44 117.07
CA ILE A 268 93.48 7.19 118.38
C ILE A 268 93.85 5.80 118.90
N ARG A 269 93.82 4.77 118.05
CA ARG A 269 94.21 3.40 118.45
C ARG A 269 95.67 3.32 118.88
N MET A 270 96.59 3.97 118.16
CA MET A 270 97.99 4.05 118.55
C MET A 270 98.18 4.66 119.95
N ARG A 271 97.45 5.74 120.27
CA ARG A 271 97.50 6.38 121.60
C ARG A 271 96.90 5.50 122.70
N MET A 272 95.86 4.72 122.39
CA MET A 272 95.27 3.76 123.33
C MET A 272 96.24 2.61 123.62
N ASP A 273 96.90 2.06 122.60
CA ASP A 273 97.90 0.98 122.75
C ASP A 273 99.14 1.44 123.54
N GLU A 274 99.58 2.69 123.39
CA GLU A 274 100.64 3.29 124.20
C GLU A 274 100.22 3.38 125.69
N ALA A 275 98.97 3.76 125.97
CA ALA A 275 98.44 3.82 127.34
C ALA A 275 98.25 2.42 127.97
N GLU A 276 97.84 1.40 127.20
CA GLU A 276 97.72 0.03 127.69
C GLU A 276 99.08 -0.63 127.99
N ARG A 277 100.11 -0.32 127.21
CA ARG A 277 101.49 -0.80 127.47
C ARG A 277 102.10 -0.19 128.74
N GLU A 278 101.71 1.03 129.11
CA GLU A 278 102.09 1.65 130.40
C GLU A 278 101.32 1.04 131.58
N ARG A 279 100.02 0.76 131.40
CA ARG A 279 99.16 0.13 132.42
C ARG A 279 99.58 -1.31 132.76
N ASN A 280 99.96 -2.09 131.74
CA ASN A 280 100.38 -3.49 131.92
C ASN A 280 101.80 -3.67 132.47
N ARG A 281 102.60 -2.60 132.53
CA ARG A 281 103.89 -2.58 133.26
C ARG A 281 103.74 -2.43 134.78
N VAL A 282 102.55 -2.04 135.27
CA VAL A 282 102.30 -1.75 136.70
C VAL A 282 101.49 -2.86 137.40
N THR A 283 100.78 -3.74 136.68
CA THR A 283 99.88 -4.74 137.26
C THR A 283 100.41 -6.18 137.31
N ALA A 284 101.66 -6.44 136.88
CA ALA A 284 102.25 -7.78 136.84
C ALA A 284 103.19 -8.10 138.03
N GLN A 285 102.95 -7.50 139.20
CA GLN A 285 103.56 -7.88 140.49
C GLN A 285 102.49 -7.81 141.61
N ASN A 286 101.65 -8.85 141.72
CA ASN A 286 100.98 -9.36 142.94
C ASN A 286 99.79 -10.28 142.58
N ASP A 287 100.10 -11.58 142.49
CA ASP A 287 99.34 -12.82 142.80
C ASP A 287 97.83 -13.01 142.55
N GLY A 288 97.48 -14.28 142.28
CA GLY A 288 96.11 -14.76 142.48
C GLY A 288 95.81 -16.19 142.06
N ARG A 289 96.65 -17.18 142.40
CA ARG A 289 96.25 -18.59 142.41
C ARG A 289 95.28 -18.83 143.57
N GLU A 290 93.96 -18.90 143.32
CA GLU A 290 92.99 -19.59 144.22
C GLU A 290 91.55 -19.76 143.68
N LEU A 291 91.29 -19.72 142.36
CA LEU A 291 89.95 -19.84 141.77
C LEU A 291 89.72 -21.12 140.92
N LEU A 292 90.39 -22.23 141.26
CA LEU A 292 90.33 -23.48 140.45
C LEU A 292 89.70 -24.69 141.17
N ALA A 293 89.09 -24.50 142.34
CA ALA A 293 88.44 -25.59 143.07
C ALA A 293 86.90 -25.61 142.96
N GLN A 294 86.23 -24.51 142.59
CA GLN A 294 84.75 -24.45 142.53
C GLN A 294 84.15 -24.87 141.17
N VAL A 295 84.93 -24.83 140.08
CA VAL A 295 84.45 -25.07 138.71
C VAL A 295 84.13 -26.56 138.41
N ARG A 296 84.63 -27.50 139.24
CA ARG A 296 84.53 -28.93 138.92
C ARG A 296 83.25 -29.62 139.40
N GLU A 297 82.41 -28.96 140.20
CA GLU A 297 81.15 -29.53 140.72
C GLU A 297 79.91 -29.06 139.92
N GLU A 298 79.96 -27.89 139.28
CA GLU A 298 78.87 -27.33 138.46
C GLU A 298 78.72 -28.00 137.07
N LEU A 299 79.80 -28.58 136.53
CA LEU A 299 79.84 -29.20 135.21
C LEU A 299 78.98 -30.48 135.07
N ARG A 300 78.59 -31.13 136.18
CA ARG A 300 77.75 -32.33 136.13
C ARG A 300 76.24 -32.04 136.03
N GLN A 301 75.78 -30.86 136.45
CA GLN A 301 74.35 -30.49 136.38
C GLN A 301 73.95 -29.82 135.04
N GLN A 302 74.91 -29.29 134.27
CA GLN A 302 74.63 -28.67 132.96
C GLN A 302 74.37 -29.68 131.83
N ALA A 303 74.94 -30.87 131.90
CA ALA A 303 74.85 -31.87 130.83
C ALA A 303 73.42 -32.46 130.63
N GLU A 304 72.58 -32.45 131.67
CA GLU A 304 71.19 -32.92 131.56
C GLU A 304 70.25 -31.86 130.96
N ARG A 305 70.50 -30.57 131.21
CA ARG A 305 69.73 -29.46 130.64
C ARG A 305 69.98 -29.26 129.14
N GLU A 306 71.19 -29.56 128.66
CA GLU A 306 71.53 -29.46 127.23
C GLU A 306 70.85 -30.51 126.36
N ARG A 307 70.40 -31.65 126.91
CA ARG A 307 69.66 -32.66 126.14
C ARG A 307 68.24 -32.23 125.80
N GLN A 308 67.55 -31.55 126.72
CA GLN A 308 66.18 -31.04 126.49
C GLN A 308 66.16 -29.89 125.47
N ALA A 309 67.10 -28.95 125.56
CA ALA A 309 67.18 -27.81 124.64
C ALA A 309 67.43 -28.21 123.16
N ARG A 310 68.07 -29.37 122.92
CA ARG A 310 68.31 -29.87 121.56
C ARG A 310 67.07 -30.50 120.92
N GLU A 311 66.14 -31.03 121.72
CA GLU A 311 64.87 -31.56 121.22
C GLU A 311 63.89 -30.43 120.87
N ASP A 312 63.84 -29.37 121.67
CA ASP A 312 63.00 -28.19 121.40
C ASP A 312 63.44 -27.44 120.13
N LEU A 313 64.75 -27.23 119.93
CA LEU A 313 65.29 -26.58 118.73
C LEU A 313 64.97 -27.36 117.44
N ARG A 314 64.97 -28.70 117.50
CA ARG A 314 64.61 -29.55 116.36
C ARG A 314 63.14 -29.37 115.98
N ASN A 315 62.25 -29.27 116.96
CA ASN A 315 60.82 -29.07 116.73
C ASN A 315 60.52 -27.67 116.17
N GLU A 316 61.20 -26.64 116.64
CA GLU A 316 61.09 -25.27 116.08
C GLU A 316 61.55 -25.19 114.62
N GLN A 317 62.66 -25.86 114.29
CA GLN A 317 63.17 -25.90 112.91
C GLN A 317 62.21 -26.62 111.96
N LEU A 318 61.57 -27.72 112.41
CA LEU A 318 60.57 -28.43 111.63
C LEU A 318 59.31 -27.57 111.40
N MET A 319 58.84 -26.87 112.44
CA MET A 319 57.70 -25.96 112.33
C MET A 319 57.97 -24.78 111.39
N TYR A 320 59.20 -24.24 111.40
CA TYR A 320 59.61 -23.17 110.49
C TYR A 320 59.64 -23.62 109.02
N LEU A 321 60.11 -24.85 108.76
CA LEU A 321 60.11 -25.43 107.41
C LEU A 321 58.69 -25.66 106.88
N GLU A 322 57.75 -26.12 107.72
CA GLU A 322 56.34 -26.24 107.34
C GLU A 322 55.70 -24.87 107.03
N LEU A 323 56.02 -23.84 107.82
CA LEU A 323 55.54 -22.48 107.60
C LEU A 323 56.05 -21.88 106.28
N LEU A 324 57.32 -22.13 105.94
CA LEU A 324 57.89 -21.72 104.65
C LEU A 324 57.26 -22.45 103.47
N ARG A 325 56.98 -23.74 103.62
CA ARG A 325 56.28 -24.53 102.61
C ARG A 325 54.89 -23.97 102.34
N ILE A 326 54.11 -23.70 103.39
CA ILE A 326 52.76 -23.11 103.26
C ILE A 326 52.81 -21.72 102.62
N ARG A 327 53.82 -20.89 102.95
CA ARG A 327 53.99 -19.57 102.33
C ARG A 327 54.33 -19.67 100.84
N ARG A 328 55.19 -20.60 100.45
CA ARG A 328 55.49 -20.88 99.03
C ARG A 328 54.26 -21.36 98.28
N GLU A 329 53.55 -22.35 98.81
CA GLU A 329 52.33 -22.89 98.18
C GLU A 329 51.26 -21.80 97.98
N ARG A 330 51.09 -20.87 98.94
CA ARG A 330 50.20 -19.72 98.78
C ARG A 330 50.68 -18.71 97.74
N ALA A 331 51.97 -18.40 97.70
CA ALA A 331 52.54 -17.47 96.72
C ALA A 331 52.39 -18.03 95.28
N ASP A 332 52.69 -19.32 95.09
CA ASP A 332 52.58 -19.99 93.79
C ASP A 332 51.11 -20.13 93.33
N ALA A 333 50.17 -20.31 94.26
CA ALA A 333 48.74 -20.30 93.96
C ALA A 333 48.25 -18.90 93.54
N ALA A 334 48.69 -17.85 94.25
CA ALA A 334 48.34 -16.47 93.91
C ALA A 334 48.94 -16.01 92.57
N ALA A 335 50.19 -16.40 92.27
CA ALA A 335 50.82 -16.14 90.98
C ALA A 335 50.04 -16.80 89.83
N ARG A 336 49.71 -18.09 89.96
CA ARG A 336 48.91 -18.81 88.95
C ARG A 336 47.52 -18.20 88.75
N ALA A 337 46.83 -17.80 89.81
CA ALA A 337 45.53 -17.14 89.70
C ALA A 337 45.61 -15.80 88.97
N ARG A 338 46.68 -15.02 89.21
CA ARG A 338 46.93 -13.75 88.52
C ARG A 338 47.23 -13.96 87.05
N ASP A 339 48.04 -14.96 86.70
CA ASP A 339 48.37 -15.26 85.31
C ASP A 339 47.14 -15.74 84.53
N VAL A 340 46.29 -16.57 85.14
CA VAL A 340 45.00 -16.99 84.55
C VAL A 340 44.06 -15.81 84.33
N TYR A 341 44.01 -14.85 85.27
CA TYR A 341 43.20 -13.64 85.11
C TYR A 341 43.73 -12.75 83.97
N LEU A 342 45.05 -12.55 83.89
CA LEU A 342 45.68 -11.74 82.86
C LEU A 342 45.56 -12.36 81.47
N THR A 343 45.76 -13.67 81.35
CA THR A 343 45.51 -14.40 80.09
C THR A 343 44.06 -14.34 79.67
N GLY A 344 43.11 -14.42 80.61
CA GLY A 344 41.69 -14.18 80.35
C GLY A 344 41.41 -12.80 79.75
N MET A 345 42.01 -11.74 80.29
CA MET A 345 41.84 -10.39 79.74
C MET A 345 42.45 -10.21 78.36
N ILE A 346 43.59 -10.85 78.08
CA ILE A 346 44.24 -10.81 76.76
C ILE A 346 43.37 -11.52 75.72
N LEU A 347 42.83 -12.70 76.06
CA LEU A 347 41.94 -13.45 75.18
C LEU A 347 40.63 -12.69 74.89
N ASP A 348 40.08 -12.00 75.88
CA ASP A 348 38.90 -11.13 75.69
C ASP A 348 39.21 -9.90 74.80
N ALA A 349 40.41 -9.33 74.90
CA ALA A 349 40.84 -8.23 74.04
C ALA A 349 41.02 -8.70 72.58
N ASP A 350 41.63 -9.87 72.38
CA ASP A 350 41.77 -10.50 71.05
C ASP A 350 40.41 -10.88 70.45
N ALA A 351 39.48 -11.39 71.26
CA ALA A 351 38.12 -11.67 70.82
C ALA A 351 37.40 -10.39 70.35
N ARG A 352 37.59 -9.27 71.05
CA ARG A 352 37.03 -7.96 70.65
C ARG A 352 37.68 -7.40 69.38
N LEU A 353 38.99 -7.58 69.21
CA LEU A 353 39.71 -7.14 68.01
C LEU A 353 39.26 -7.96 66.79
N THR A 354 39.26 -9.28 66.90
CA THR A 354 38.79 -10.17 65.82
C THR A 354 37.32 -9.93 65.47
N GLN A 355 36.48 -9.56 66.44
CA GLN A 355 35.09 -9.20 66.17
C GLN A 355 34.98 -7.85 65.41
N ARG A 356 35.78 -6.85 65.76
CA ARG A 356 35.86 -5.58 64.99
C ARG A 356 36.35 -5.79 63.57
N GLU A 357 37.36 -6.62 63.38
CA GLU A 357 37.88 -6.95 62.04
C GLU A 357 36.84 -7.67 61.19
N ARG A 358 36.06 -8.58 61.79
CA ARG A 358 34.93 -9.24 61.12
C ARG A 358 33.81 -8.26 60.76
N ASP A 359 33.48 -7.32 61.64
CA ASP A 359 32.46 -6.30 61.38
C ASP A 359 32.91 -5.33 60.27
N ASP A 360 34.18 -4.93 60.24
CA ASP A 360 34.76 -4.10 59.19
C ASP A 360 34.83 -4.84 57.84
N LEU A 361 35.19 -6.13 57.84
CA LEU A 361 35.11 -6.98 56.65
C LEU A 361 33.67 -7.08 56.13
N ALA A 362 32.70 -7.34 57.00
CA ALA A 362 31.28 -7.39 56.63
C ALA A 362 30.76 -6.05 56.09
N ARG A 363 31.23 -4.91 56.64
CA ARG A 363 30.94 -3.57 56.09
C ARG A 363 31.53 -3.39 54.69
N ARG A 364 32.80 -3.76 54.49
CA ARG A 364 33.46 -3.66 53.17
C ARG A 364 32.78 -4.53 52.13
N GLU A 365 32.38 -5.75 52.49
CA GLU A 365 31.63 -6.64 51.60
C GLU A 365 30.26 -6.06 51.23
N ARG A 366 29.53 -5.43 52.16
CA ARG A 366 28.26 -4.75 51.85
C ARG A 366 28.47 -3.58 50.90
N VAL A 367 29.45 -2.72 51.17
CA VAL A 367 29.78 -1.58 50.29
C VAL A 367 30.21 -2.07 48.90
N ALA A 368 30.98 -3.15 48.81
CA ALA A 368 31.35 -3.74 47.53
C ALA A 368 30.13 -4.28 46.76
N ARG A 369 29.17 -4.93 47.43
CA ARG A 369 27.93 -5.39 46.81
C ARG A 369 27.01 -4.24 46.39
N GLU A 370 26.93 -3.19 47.19
CA GLU A 370 26.16 -1.97 46.86
C GLU A 370 26.77 -1.24 45.65
N CYS A 371 28.10 -1.13 45.56
CA CYS A 371 28.77 -0.58 44.38
C CYS A 371 28.59 -1.47 43.14
N GLN A 372 28.61 -2.80 43.29
CA GLN A 372 28.33 -3.73 42.19
C GLN A 372 26.88 -3.61 41.71
N ALA A 373 25.91 -3.55 42.62
CA ALA A 373 24.50 -3.36 42.29
C ALA A 373 24.25 -2.01 41.61
N TYR A 374 24.84 -0.93 42.13
CA TYR A 374 24.74 0.41 41.53
C TYR A 374 25.37 0.47 40.14
N ASN A 375 26.55 -0.14 39.95
CA ASN A 375 27.16 -0.20 38.62
C ASN A 375 26.35 -1.07 37.65
N TYR A 376 25.74 -2.16 38.12
CA TYR A 376 24.88 -3.00 37.29
C TYR A 376 23.60 -2.26 36.87
N GLU A 377 22.92 -1.58 37.80
CA GLU A 377 21.76 -0.72 37.50
C GLU A 377 22.12 0.41 36.53
N LYS A 378 23.29 1.05 36.70
CA LYS A 378 23.70 2.14 35.83
C LYS A 378 24.12 1.68 34.42
N MET A 379 24.62 0.45 34.29
CA MET A 379 24.96 -0.16 33.00
C MET A 379 23.72 -0.69 32.28
N CYS A 380 22.80 -1.35 32.98
CA CYS A 380 21.56 -1.88 32.40
C CYS A 380 20.49 -0.79 32.17
N GLY A 381 20.49 0.32 32.93
CA GLY A 381 19.55 1.43 32.73
C GLY A 381 19.71 2.13 31.38
N GLY A 382 20.90 2.07 30.77
CA GLY A 382 21.13 2.57 29.41
C GLY A 382 20.81 1.55 28.30
N GLU A 383 20.66 0.27 28.63
CA GLU A 383 20.34 -0.79 27.66
C GLU A 383 18.85 -0.78 27.30
N GLU A 384 17.95 -0.57 28.27
CA GLU A 384 16.50 -0.46 27.99
C GLU A 384 16.15 0.77 27.14
N GLU A 385 16.79 1.92 27.37
CA GLU A 385 16.61 3.11 26.52
C GLU A 385 17.21 2.91 25.12
N ARG A 386 18.34 2.21 25.01
CA ARG A 386 18.94 1.87 23.71
C ARG A 386 18.13 0.84 22.94
N GLU A 387 17.53 -0.14 23.61
CA GLU A 387 16.62 -1.11 22.98
C GLU A 387 15.31 -0.45 22.56
N ARG A 388 14.75 0.47 23.36
CA ARG A 388 13.59 1.28 22.95
C ARG A 388 13.90 2.16 21.74
N LEU A 389 15.02 2.89 21.75
CA LEU A 389 15.45 3.71 20.60
C LEU A 389 15.75 2.86 19.36
N LYS A 390 16.27 1.64 19.52
CA LYS A 390 16.42 0.70 18.39
C LYS A 390 15.07 0.24 17.87
N ALA A 391 14.14 -0.13 18.75
CA ALA A 391 12.80 -0.56 18.34
C ALA A 391 12.01 0.56 17.67
N GLU A 392 12.13 1.81 18.15
CA GLU A 392 11.54 2.99 17.51
C GLU A 392 12.15 3.23 16.13
N LYS A 393 13.48 3.16 15.98
CA LYS A 393 14.14 3.29 14.68
C LYS A 393 13.82 2.14 13.72
N GLU A 394 13.67 0.92 14.22
CA GLU A 394 13.24 -0.23 13.41
C GLU A 394 11.79 -0.07 12.96
N ALA A 395 10.91 0.48 13.80
CA ALA A 395 9.52 0.79 13.44
C ALA A 395 9.45 1.93 12.40
N GLU A 396 10.19 3.02 12.58
CA GLU A 396 10.31 4.10 11.60
C GLU A 396 10.84 3.59 10.25
N LEU A 397 11.82 2.69 10.28
CA LEU A 397 12.39 2.11 9.06
C LEU A 397 11.41 1.14 8.37
N ALA A 398 10.63 0.37 9.13
CA ALA A 398 9.55 -0.45 8.59
C ALA A 398 8.42 0.41 7.97
N GLU A 399 8.08 1.54 8.59
CA GLU A 399 7.07 2.47 8.07
C GLU A 399 7.57 3.13 6.78
N ALA A 400 8.82 3.59 6.75
CA ALA A 400 9.44 4.16 5.55
C ALA A 400 9.54 3.14 4.39
N LEU A 401 9.84 1.87 4.69
CA LEU A 401 9.83 0.80 3.69
C LEU A 401 8.41 0.50 3.18
N ALA A 402 7.41 0.50 4.06
CA ALA A 402 6.01 0.30 3.67
C ALA A 402 5.50 1.45 2.79
N ASP A 403 5.91 2.69 3.06
CA ASP A 403 5.56 3.85 2.24
C ASP A 403 6.29 3.84 0.89
N LEU A 404 7.54 3.36 0.85
CA LEU A 404 8.24 3.09 -0.41
C LEU A 404 7.53 2.02 -1.25
N GLU A 405 7.11 0.91 -0.64
CA GLU A 405 6.35 -0.13 -1.33
C GLU A 405 5.01 0.38 -1.86
N ARG A 406 4.30 1.21 -1.09
CA ARG A 406 3.06 1.86 -1.55
C ARG A 406 3.33 2.77 -2.74
N ALA A 407 4.35 3.63 -2.66
CA ALA A 407 4.70 4.53 -3.75
C ALA A 407 5.14 3.78 -5.02
N GLU A 408 5.82 2.63 -4.89
CA GLU A 408 6.15 1.77 -6.04
C GLU A 408 4.92 1.07 -6.63
N ARG A 409 3.98 0.61 -5.80
CA ARG A 409 2.71 0.05 -6.27
C ARG A 409 1.87 1.09 -7.01
N GLU A 410 1.74 2.30 -6.47
CA GLU A 410 1.03 3.40 -7.14
C GLU A 410 1.67 3.76 -8.49
N LYS A 411 3.01 3.77 -8.59
CA LYS A 411 3.72 3.97 -9.86
C LYS A 411 3.46 2.84 -10.86
N LEU A 412 3.44 1.59 -10.39
CA LEU A 412 3.14 0.43 -11.23
C LEU A 412 1.69 0.45 -11.73
N GLU A 413 0.73 0.78 -10.87
CA GLU A 413 -0.67 0.94 -11.25
C GLU A 413 -0.85 2.06 -12.27
N ALA A 414 -0.24 3.23 -12.05
CA ALA A 414 -0.27 4.33 -13.02
C ALA A 414 0.35 3.95 -14.37
N LEU A 415 1.45 3.18 -14.39
CA LEU A 415 2.05 2.66 -15.62
C LEU A 415 1.15 1.63 -16.32
N GLN A 416 0.48 0.76 -15.56
CA GLN A 416 -0.49 -0.20 -16.10
C GLN A 416 -1.69 0.52 -16.71
N GLU A 417 -2.23 1.55 -16.07
CA GLU A 417 -3.31 2.37 -16.61
C GLU A 417 -2.87 3.07 -17.91
N GLN A 418 -1.68 3.68 -17.93
CA GLN A 418 -1.12 4.28 -19.15
C GLN A 418 -0.97 3.27 -20.28
N PHE A 419 -0.52 2.05 -19.95
CA PHE A 419 -0.39 0.97 -20.93
C PHE A 419 -1.75 0.51 -21.45
N GLU A 420 -2.76 0.36 -20.59
CA GLU A 420 -4.13 0.04 -21.02
C GLU A 420 -4.72 1.12 -21.92
N VAL A 421 -4.51 2.40 -21.58
CA VAL A 421 -4.97 3.53 -22.41
C VAL A 421 -4.28 3.50 -23.78
N ALA A 422 -2.96 3.28 -23.81
CA ALA A 422 -2.21 3.14 -25.06
C ALA A 422 -2.70 1.97 -25.91
N LYS A 423 -2.96 0.81 -25.28
CA LYS A 423 -3.48 -0.38 -25.96
C LYS A 423 -4.88 -0.16 -26.53
N ARG A 424 -5.78 0.51 -25.80
CA ARG A 424 -7.12 0.88 -26.29
C ARG A 424 -7.03 1.87 -27.45
N PHE A 425 -6.10 2.81 -27.38
CA PHE A 425 -5.85 3.76 -28.47
C PHE A 425 -5.30 3.06 -29.72
N GLU A 426 -4.39 2.10 -29.57
CA GLU A 426 -3.87 1.28 -30.67
C GLU A 426 -4.97 0.42 -31.31
N GLN A 427 -5.84 -0.20 -30.51
CA GLN A 427 -7.02 -0.92 -30.99
C GLN A 427 -7.97 -0.01 -31.78
N PHE A 428 -8.24 1.19 -31.27
CA PHE A 428 -9.05 2.18 -31.98
C PHE A 428 -8.43 2.57 -33.34
N LEU A 429 -7.11 2.74 -33.42
CA LEU A 429 -6.43 3.01 -34.68
C LEU A 429 -6.53 1.84 -35.67
N LEU A 430 -6.42 0.60 -35.19
CA LEU A 430 -6.62 -0.59 -36.01
C LEU A 430 -8.05 -0.69 -36.53
N GLU A 431 -9.05 -0.44 -35.68
CA GLU A 431 -10.46 -0.40 -36.09
C GLU A 431 -10.71 0.68 -37.17
N GLN A 432 -10.11 1.87 -37.04
CA GLN A 432 -10.20 2.90 -38.07
C GLN A 432 -9.54 2.49 -39.40
N MET A 433 -8.42 1.76 -39.33
CA MET A 433 -7.73 1.24 -40.51
C MET A 433 -8.56 0.16 -41.19
N ASP A 434 -9.18 -0.74 -40.43
CA ASP A 434 -10.06 -1.78 -40.94
C ASP A 434 -11.34 -1.19 -41.55
N GLU A 435 -11.95 -0.18 -40.90
CA GLU A 435 -13.08 0.57 -41.47
C GLU A 435 -12.69 1.25 -42.78
N LYS A 436 -11.50 1.85 -42.84
CA LYS A 436 -11.01 2.49 -44.06
C LYS A 436 -10.78 1.47 -45.17
N ALA A 437 -10.17 0.33 -44.86
CA ALA A 437 -9.97 -0.76 -45.81
C ALA A 437 -11.31 -1.34 -46.31
N ALA A 438 -12.29 -1.52 -45.42
CA ALA A 438 -13.63 -1.97 -45.78
C ALA A 438 -14.35 -0.95 -46.68
N ARG A 439 -14.21 0.36 -46.43
CA ARG A 439 -14.75 1.42 -47.30
C ARG A 439 -14.09 1.41 -48.67
N GLU A 440 -12.76 1.31 -48.74
CA GLU A 440 -12.03 1.22 -50.01
C GLU A 440 -12.42 -0.04 -50.80
N GLN A 441 -12.63 -1.17 -50.11
CA GLN A 441 -13.08 -2.40 -50.75
C GLN A 441 -14.52 -2.27 -51.26
N ALA A 442 -15.42 -1.68 -50.47
CA ALA A 442 -16.79 -1.42 -50.89
C ALA A 442 -16.87 -0.45 -52.08
N GLU A 443 -16.01 0.58 -52.13
CA GLU A 443 -15.88 1.47 -53.30
C GLU A 443 -15.40 0.68 -54.53
N ARG A 444 -14.41 -0.20 -54.40
CA ARG A 444 -13.95 -1.06 -55.50
C ARG A 444 -15.02 -2.02 -56.00
N ASP A 445 -15.79 -2.61 -55.09
CA ASP A 445 -16.88 -3.53 -55.43
C ASP A 445 -18.04 -2.78 -56.11
N ALA A 446 -18.37 -1.57 -55.66
CA ALA A 446 -19.33 -0.69 -56.31
C ALA A 446 -18.86 -0.26 -57.71
N ASP A 447 -17.59 0.10 -57.87
CA ASP A 447 -16.99 0.42 -59.18
C ASP A 447 -17.01 -0.80 -60.11
N ALA A 448 -16.69 -2.00 -59.59
CA ALA A 448 -16.74 -3.24 -60.37
C ALA A 448 -18.17 -3.59 -60.81
N ALA A 449 -19.15 -3.40 -59.93
CA ALA A 449 -20.57 -3.58 -60.25
C ALA A 449 -21.04 -2.58 -61.31
N PHE A 450 -20.67 -1.31 -61.18
CA PHE A 450 -20.96 -0.28 -62.17
C PHE A 450 -20.34 -0.56 -63.54
N GLN A 451 -19.08 -1.04 -63.57
CA GLN A 451 -18.42 -1.43 -64.82
C GLN A 451 -19.07 -2.66 -65.47
N ARG A 452 -19.57 -3.62 -64.68
CA ARG A 452 -20.35 -4.75 -65.22
C ARG A 452 -21.67 -4.28 -65.81
N GLN A 453 -22.41 -3.44 -65.09
CA GLN A 453 -23.66 -2.88 -65.57
C GLN A 453 -23.48 -2.10 -66.88
N LYS A 454 -22.41 -1.31 -67.01
CA LYS A 454 -22.06 -0.65 -68.27
C LYS A 454 -21.75 -1.61 -69.41
N ARG A 455 -21.11 -2.75 -69.14
CA ARG A 455 -20.86 -3.78 -70.16
C ARG A 455 -22.15 -4.44 -70.59
N GLU A 456 -23.02 -4.79 -69.65
CA GLU A 456 -24.34 -5.38 -69.92
C GLU A 456 -25.23 -4.40 -70.70
N GLU A 457 -25.22 -3.11 -70.36
CA GLU A 457 -25.90 -2.05 -71.12
C GLU A 457 -25.32 -1.89 -72.53
N ALA A 458 -23.99 -1.89 -72.66
CA ALA A 458 -23.34 -1.83 -73.97
C ALA A 458 -23.64 -3.07 -74.83
N GLU A 459 -23.66 -4.27 -74.25
CA GLU A 459 -24.04 -5.51 -74.92
C GLU A 459 -25.53 -5.50 -75.32
N ALA A 460 -26.41 -4.98 -74.47
CA ALA A 460 -27.83 -4.81 -74.78
C ALA A 460 -28.06 -3.79 -75.90
N ASP A 461 -27.34 -2.68 -75.90
CA ASP A 461 -27.40 -1.67 -76.96
C ASP A 461 -26.79 -2.18 -78.27
N GLN A 462 -25.69 -2.93 -78.21
CA GLN A 462 -25.12 -3.63 -79.37
C GLN A 462 -26.15 -4.60 -79.97
N ALA A 463 -26.82 -5.40 -79.13
CA ALA A 463 -27.88 -6.32 -79.58
C ALA A 463 -29.09 -5.59 -80.19
N ARG A 464 -29.46 -4.40 -79.67
CA ARG A 464 -30.50 -3.55 -80.28
C ARG A 464 -30.06 -2.99 -81.62
N ILE A 465 -28.79 -2.56 -81.74
CA ILE A 465 -28.20 -2.07 -82.99
C ILE A 465 -28.19 -3.20 -84.01
N ASP A 466 -27.72 -4.39 -83.64
CA ASP A 466 -27.67 -5.56 -84.52
C ASP A 466 -29.08 -6.00 -84.95
N ALA A 467 -30.06 -5.97 -84.04
CA ALA A 467 -31.46 -6.24 -84.37
C ALA A 467 -32.05 -5.18 -85.33
N ARG A 468 -31.71 -3.90 -85.13
CA ARG A 468 -32.10 -2.82 -86.05
C ARG A 468 -31.41 -2.93 -87.40
N LEU A 469 -30.12 -3.28 -87.44
CA LEU A 469 -29.37 -3.51 -88.67
C LEU A 469 -29.94 -4.71 -89.41
N GLY A 470 -30.25 -5.82 -88.74
CA GLY A 470 -30.93 -6.97 -89.35
C GLY A 470 -32.33 -6.64 -89.87
N ALA A 471 -33.10 -5.82 -89.15
CA ALA A 471 -34.41 -5.34 -89.61
C ALA A 471 -34.29 -4.36 -90.80
N LEU A 472 -33.25 -3.53 -90.82
CA LEU A 472 -32.94 -2.65 -91.95
C LEU A 472 -32.41 -3.43 -93.15
N GLU A 473 -31.58 -4.46 -92.97
CA GLU A 473 -31.15 -5.38 -94.02
C GLU A 473 -32.32 -6.17 -94.59
N ALA A 474 -33.26 -6.61 -93.75
CA ALA A 474 -34.51 -7.22 -94.21
C ALA A 474 -35.35 -6.22 -95.03
N ARG A 475 -35.46 -4.96 -94.59
CA ARG A 475 -36.11 -3.88 -95.34
C ARG A 475 -35.38 -3.51 -96.64
N ILE A 476 -34.05 -3.53 -96.65
CA ILE A 476 -33.25 -3.29 -97.86
C ILE A 476 -33.46 -4.45 -98.84
N ARG A 477 -33.51 -5.70 -98.37
CA ARG A 477 -33.89 -6.84 -99.22
C ARG A 477 -35.32 -6.72 -99.76
N GLU A 478 -36.27 -6.24 -98.97
CA GLU A 478 -37.63 -5.92 -99.44
C GLU A 478 -37.65 -4.79 -100.49
N VAL A 479 -36.72 -3.84 -100.42
CA VAL A 479 -36.53 -2.78 -101.43
C VAL A 479 -35.80 -3.31 -102.67
N ASP A 480 -34.83 -4.22 -102.52
CA ASP A 480 -34.12 -4.89 -103.63
C ASP A 480 -35.04 -5.87 -104.39
N ASP A 481 -36.12 -6.35 -103.77
CA ASP A 481 -37.18 -7.13 -104.45
C ASP A 481 -38.11 -6.27 -105.32
N ILE A 482 -37.98 -4.93 -105.27
CA ILE A 482 -38.60 -4.03 -106.25
C ILE A 482 -37.71 -3.97 -107.49
N ARG A 483 -37.99 -4.87 -108.44
CA ARG A 483 -37.40 -4.83 -109.78
C ARG A 483 -37.82 -3.56 -110.52
N PHE A 484 -36.99 -2.53 -110.45
CA PHE A 484 -36.98 -1.49 -111.47
C PHE A 484 -36.42 -2.12 -112.76
N PHE A 485 -37.28 -2.30 -113.75
CA PHE A 485 -36.85 -2.61 -115.11
C PHE A 485 -36.05 -1.41 -115.62
N ASP A 486 -34.76 -1.63 -115.86
CA ASP A 486 -33.87 -0.68 -116.50
C ASP A 486 -34.39 -0.28 -117.89
N ASN A 487 -34.82 0.97 -118.01
CA ASN A 487 -34.51 1.85 -119.14
C ASN A 487 -35.03 3.27 -118.80
N GLU A 488 -34.15 4.09 -118.24
CA GLU A 488 -33.91 5.51 -118.58
C GLU A 488 -33.25 6.25 -117.41
N ARG A 489 -32.05 6.78 -117.67
CA ARG A 489 -31.28 7.64 -116.75
C ARG A 489 -32.12 8.85 -116.28
N PRO A 490 -32.25 9.10 -114.96
CA PRO A 490 -32.73 10.40 -114.49
C PRO A 490 -31.56 11.38 -114.37
N ARG A 491 -31.67 12.51 -115.07
CA ARG A 491 -30.80 13.70 -114.93
C ARG A 491 -31.03 14.38 -113.56
N PRO A 492 -30.03 15.08 -113.00
CA PRO A 492 -30.20 15.77 -111.73
C PRO A 492 -31.12 16.99 -111.89
N LYS A 493 -32.25 17.00 -111.17
CA LYS A 493 -33.15 18.15 -111.06
C LYS A 493 -32.96 18.84 -109.71
N LYS A 494 -32.39 20.05 -109.80
CA LYS A 494 -32.62 21.28 -109.02
C LYS A 494 -32.98 21.18 -107.53
N GLN A 495 -32.06 21.75 -106.75
CA GLN A 495 -32.26 22.44 -105.46
C GLN A 495 -33.55 23.27 -105.41
N TRP A 496 -34.33 23.09 -104.35
CA TRP A 496 -35.33 24.05 -103.89
C TRP A 496 -35.05 24.31 -102.40
N TYR A 497 -34.86 25.59 -102.07
CA TYR A 497 -34.76 26.11 -100.70
C TYR A 497 -36.11 26.01 -99.99
N ASN A 498 -36.11 25.49 -98.76
CA ASN A 498 -36.45 26.21 -97.52
C ASN A 498 -36.05 25.39 -96.30
#